data_AF-A0A200PTE2-F1
#
_entry.id   AF-A0A200PTE2-F1
#
_cell.length_a   1.000
_cell.length_b   1.000
_cell.length_c   1.000
_cell.angle_alpha   90.00
_cell.angle_beta   90.00
_cell.angle_gamma   90.00
#
_symmetry.space_group_name_H-M   'P 1'
#
loop_
_entity.id
_entity.type
_entity.pdbx_description
1 polymer ?
#
loop_
_entity_poly.entity_id
_entity_poly.type
_entity_poly.pdbx_seq_one_letter_code
_entity_poly.pdbx_strand_id
1 'polypeptide(L)'
;MRGVDGRICEEFSLKYYGICTIGGMLSAGTTHLAITPLDVLKVNMQVNPIKYDSISSGFHTLWREQGPSSLWRGWTSKFFGYGVQGGFRFGLYEYFKKLYSDVLVDHNKSSIFFLSSASAQVFADVALCPFEAIKVRIQAQPNFGKGLLDGFPKLYATEGAFGFYKGLAPLWGRNLPFSIFMFSTFEHSVDFLYRDIIQRRKEDCSRGQQLAVTCTAGYAAGAVGTFISNPADNIISSLYNKKADTVLQAVKQIGPLNLFTRSLPIRIMLVGPVITLQWLFYDSIKVLAGLLLYLMGDDHLASNGAYSRKDQAAQLFIYQEFVKLTQSLLGNISGQQVEVSVLNSYPGEVKTTA
;
A
#
# COMPACT_ATOMS: atom_id res chain seq x y z
N MET A 1 -26.65 13.26 -25.52
CA MET A 1 -27.67 12.86 -24.53
C MET A 1 -26.97 12.72 -23.18
N ARG A 2 -27.24 13.64 -22.24
CA ARG A 2 -26.76 13.58 -20.84
C ARG A 2 -27.66 12.59 -20.10
N GLY A 3 -27.09 11.52 -19.56
CA GLY A 3 -27.82 10.53 -18.76
C GLY A 3 -28.32 11.14 -17.45
N VAL A 4 -29.50 10.69 -17.02
CA VAL A 4 -30.37 11.28 -15.99
C VAL A 4 -29.80 11.25 -14.55
N ASP A 5 -28.58 10.73 -14.32
CA ASP A 5 -27.97 10.66 -12.98
C ASP A 5 -26.60 11.34 -12.79
N GLY A 6 -26.09 12.10 -13.76
CA GLY A 6 -24.84 12.87 -13.58
C GLY A 6 -23.56 12.06 -13.27
N ARG A 7 -23.64 10.73 -13.14
CA ARG A 7 -22.51 9.81 -12.96
C ARG A 7 -21.87 9.55 -14.32
N ILE A 8 -20.56 9.81 -14.44
CA ILE A 8 -19.81 9.68 -15.70
C ILE A 8 -19.38 8.22 -15.97
N CYS A 9 -19.41 7.34 -14.95
CA CYS A 9 -19.01 5.94 -15.07
C CYS A 9 -19.90 5.01 -14.23
N GLU A 10 -20.22 3.84 -14.78
CA GLU A 10 -20.85 2.73 -14.05
C GLU A 10 -19.85 2.08 -13.07
N GLU A 11 -20.33 1.77 -11.87
CA GLU A 11 -19.55 1.12 -10.82
C GLU A 11 -19.05 -0.26 -11.25
N PHE A 12 -17.80 -0.59 -10.91
CA PHE A 12 -17.14 -1.87 -11.27
C PHE A 12 -16.98 -2.17 -12.77
N SER A 13 -17.14 -1.17 -13.63
CA SER A 13 -16.74 -1.27 -15.04
C SER A 13 -15.20 -1.27 -15.19
N LEU A 14 -14.68 -1.74 -16.31
CA LEU A 14 -13.24 -1.62 -16.65
C LEU A 14 -12.76 -0.16 -16.55
N LYS A 15 -13.64 0.81 -16.88
CA LYS A 15 -13.37 2.24 -16.74
C LYS A 15 -13.20 2.66 -15.28
N TYR A 16 -13.98 2.10 -14.37
CA TYR A 16 -13.87 2.37 -12.94
C TYR A 16 -12.52 1.91 -12.38
N TYR A 17 -12.10 0.67 -12.69
CA TYR A 17 -10.79 0.17 -12.28
C TYR A 17 -9.64 0.96 -12.91
N GLY A 18 -9.81 1.41 -14.17
CA GLY A 18 -8.86 2.31 -14.82
C GLY A 18 -8.72 3.66 -14.10
N ILE A 19 -9.84 4.28 -13.71
CA ILE A 19 -9.84 5.54 -12.94
C ILE A 19 -9.20 5.33 -11.56
N CYS A 20 -9.49 4.23 -10.87
CA CYS A 20 -8.88 3.91 -9.58
C CYS A 20 -7.37 3.67 -9.72
N THR A 21 -6.94 3.02 -10.80
CA THR A 21 -5.52 2.80 -11.09
C THR A 21 -4.81 4.13 -11.35
N ILE A 22 -5.33 4.96 -12.27
CA ILE A 22 -4.72 6.26 -12.61
C ILE A 22 -4.76 7.20 -11.41
N GLY A 23 -5.87 7.23 -10.68
CA GLY A 23 -6.03 7.99 -9.45
C GLY A 23 -5.01 7.59 -8.40
N GLY A 24 -4.82 6.28 -8.19
CA GLY A 24 -3.81 5.74 -7.29
C GLY A 24 -2.38 6.09 -7.73
N MET A 25 -2.11 6.03 -9.04
CA MET A 25 -0.79 6.39 -9.59
C MET A 25 -0.46 7.86 -9.35
N LEU A 26 -1.38 8.75 -9.69
CA LEU A 26 -1.17 10.19 -9.54
C LEU A 26 -1.12 10.58 -8.08
N SER A 27 -2.02 10.04 -7.25
CA SER A 27 -2.02 10.26 -5.81
C SER A 27 -0.69 9.85 -5.17
N ALA A 28 -0.31 8.58 -5.26
CA ALA A 28 0.92 8.10 -4.63
C ALA A 28 2.16 8.77 -5.22
N GLY A 29 2.25 8.87 -6.56
CA GLY A 29 3.37 9.49 -7.24
C GLY A 29 3.58 10.95 -6.83
N THR A 30 2.53 11.77 -6.84
CA THR A 30 2.62 13.20 -6.49
C THR A 30 2.90 13.42 -5.00
N THR A 31 2.30 12.64 -4.11
CA THR A 31 2.61 12.76 -2.67
C THR A 31 4.05 12.35 -2.38
N HIS A 32 4.55 11.27 -3.01
CA HIS A 32 5.94 10.86 -2.84
C HIS A 32 6.94 11.83 -3.49
N LEU A 33 6.53 12.53 -4.55
CA LEU A 33 7.30 13.64 -5.10
C LEU A 33 7.36 14.80 -4.10
N ALA A 34 6.22 15.22 -3.54
CA ALA A 34 6.14 16.31 -2.58
C ALA A 34 6.96 16.06 -1.30
N ILE A 35 7.01 14.81 -0.82
CA ILE A 35 7.79 14.44 0.38
C ILE A 35 9.28 14.19 0.08
N THR A 36 9.70 14.24 -1.19
CA THR A 36 11.08 13.90 -1.58
C THR A 36 12.15 14.68 -0.81
N PRO A 37 12.03 16.00 -0.59
CA PRO A 37 13.00 16.77 0.21
C PRO A 37 13.12 16.28 1.65
N LEU A 38 12.00 15.96 2.30
CA LEU A 38 11.96 15.46 3.68
C LEU A 38 12.57 14.06 3.79
N ASP A 39 12.33 13.20 2.82
CA ASP A 39 12.96 11.88 2.76
C ASP A 39 14.47 11.97 2.55
N VAL A 40 14.95 12.85 1.64
CA VAL A 40 16.38 13.05 1.43
C VAL A 40 17.04 13.51 2.71
N LEU A 41 16.43 14.47 3.41
CA LEU A 41 16.91 14.92 4.71
C LEU A 41 16.93 13.78 5.73
N LYS A 42 15.83 13.02 5.85
CA LYS A 42 15.73 11.88 6.77
C LYS A 42 16.87 10.88 6.55
N VAL A 43 17.17 10.53 5.30
CA VAL A 43 18.28 9.60 4.99
C VAL A 43 19.62 10.22 5.40
N ASN A 44 19.86 11.50 5.13
CA ASN A 44 21.11 12.17 5.54
C ASN A 44 21.27 12.22 7.08
N MET A 45 20.18 12.47 7.82
CA MET A 45 20.15 12.42 9.29
C MET A 45 20.41 11.00 9.83
N GLN A 46 19.90 9.97 9.15
CA GLN A 46 20.13 8.58 9.54
C GLN A 46 21.56 8.09 9.27
N VAL A 47 22.18 8.58 8.20
CA VAL A 47 23.55 8.21 7.82
C VAL A 47 24.58 9.00 8.63
N ASN A 48 24.36 10.31 8.83
CA ASN A 48 25.29 11.22 9.51
C ASN A 48 24.58 12.02 10.61
N PRO A 49 24.19 11.39 11.73
CA PRO A 49 23.40 12.03 12.79
C PRO A 49 24.13 13.19 13.49
N ILE A 50 25.46 13.17 13.52
CA ILE A 50 26.28 14.25 14.12
C ILE A 50 26.25 15.50 13.24
N LYS A 51 26.19 15.33 11.91
CA LYS A 51 26.22 16.42 10.94
C LYS A 51 24.84 17.02 10.69
N TYR A 52 23.80 16.19 10.73
CA TYR A 52 22.42 16.59 10.53
C TYR A 52 21.63 16.29 11.81
N ASP A 53 21.80 17.15 12.80
CA ASP A 53 21.24 16.97 14.16
C ASP A 53 19.74 17.33 14.26
N SER A 54 19.29 18.24 13.42
CA SER A 54 17.95 18.83 13.45
C SER A 54 17.43 19.06 12.05
N ILE A 55 16.09 19.13 11.91
CA ILE A 55 15.45 19.24 10.59
C ILE A 55 15.84 20.57 9.91
N SER A 56 15.81 21.68 10.64
CA SER A 56 16.12 23.01 10.10
C SER A 56 17.61 23.18 9.77
N SER A 57 18.50 22.82 10.70
CA SER A 57 19.96 22.84 10.48
C SER A 57 20.35 21.89 9.36
N GLY A 58 19.71 20.72 9.30
CA GLY A 58 19.99 19.73 8.29
C GLY A 58 19.57 20.16 6.88
N PHE A 59 18.40 20.81 6.73
CA PHE A 59 18.02 21.43 5.46
C PHE A 59 18.99 22.54 5.05
N HIS A 60 19.37 23.41 6.00
CA HIS A 60 20.31 24.50 5.72
C HIS A 60 21.68 23.98 5.28
N THR A 61 22.22 22.99 6.00
CA THR A 61 23.51 22.33 5.70
C THR A 61 23.47 21.64 4.34
N LEU A 62 22.40 20.89 4.07
CA LEU A 62 22.23 20.19 2.79
C LEU A 62 22.12 21.18 1.61
N TRP A 63 21.39 22.28 1.79
CA TRP A 63 21.26 23.34 0.80
C TRP A 63 22.60 24.02 0.52
N ARG A 64 23.36 24.36 1.58
CA ARG A 64 24.63 25.10 1.46
C ARG A 64 25.75 24.24 0.86
N GLU A 65 25.83 22.97 1.21
CA GLU A 65 26.94 22.10 0.78
C GLU A 65 26.67 21.38 -0.55
N GLN A 66 25.45 20.89 -0.77
CA GLN A 66 25.10 20.06 -1.94
C GLN A 66 24.20 20.79 -2.94
N GLY A 67 23.76 22.01 -2.61
CA GLY A 67 22.90 22.84 -3.45
C GLY A 67 21.42 22.41 -3.42
N PRO A 68 20.52 23.26 -3.94
CA PRO A 68 19.07 23.01 -3.93
C PRO A 68 18.63 21.78 -4.73
N SER A 69 19.39 21.40 -5.76
CA SER A 69 19.09 20.21 -6.57
C SER A 69 19.25 18.90 -5.78
N SER A 70 20.00 18.90 -4.67
CA SER A 70 20.20 17.71 -3.84
C SER A 70 18.92 17.22 -3.15
N LEU A 71 18.00 18.14 -2.82
CA LEU A 71 16.72 17.85 -2.20
C LEU A 71 15.80 16.98 -3.06
N TRP A 72 16.05 16.96 -4.38
CA TRP A 72 15.27 16.21 -5.35
C TRP A 72 16.00 14.95 -5.84
N ARG A 73 17.09 14.52 -5.18
CA ARG A 73 17.80 13.30 -5.58
C ARG A 73 16.88 12.07 -5.55
N GLY A 74 16.79 11.38 -6.69
CA GLY A 74 15.97 10.19 -6.84
C GLY A 74 14.46 10.45 -6.97
N TRP A 75 14.04 11.69 -7.24
CA TRP A 75 12.62 12.03 -7.42
C TRP A 75 11.94 11.21 -8.51
N THR A 76 12.64 10.90 -9.61
CA THR A 76 12.10 10.09 -10.72
C THR A 76 11.77 8.67 -10.27
N SER A 77 12.70 8.01 -9.58
CA SER A 77 12.47 6.68 -8.99
C SER A 77 11.29 6.67 -8.03
N LYS A 78 11.12 7.74 -7.24
CA LYS A 78 10.00 7.85 -6.31
C LYS A 78 8.67 8.09 -7.01
N PHE A 79 8.60 9.08 -7.90
CA PHE A 79 7.38 9.44 -8.61
C PHE A 79 6.86 8.26 -9.43
N PHE A 80 7.71 7.64 -10.24
CA PHE A 80 7.31 6.50 -11.07
C PHE A 80 7.16 5.21 -10.26
N GLY A 81 8.08 4.91 -9.34
CA GLY A 81 8.02 3.69 -8.54
C GLY A 81 6.79 3.65 -7.63
N TYR A 82 6.62 4.67 -6.78
CA TYR A 82 5.45 4.74 -5.90
C TYR A 82 4.17 5.07 -6.67
N GLY A 83 4.24 5.74 -7.83
CA GLY A 83 3.11 5.88 -8.73
C GLY A 83 2.62 4.53 -9.24
N VAL A 84 3.49 3.72 -9.84
CA VAL A 84 3.14 2.36 -10.30
C VAL A 84 2.63 1.53 -9.12
N GLN A 85 3.30 1.56 -7.97
CA GLN A 85 2.82 0.89 -6.76
C GLN A 85 1.41 1.35 -6.39
N GLY A 86 1.17 2.66 -6.33
CA GLY A 86 -0.13 3.24 -5.98
C GLY A 86 -1.23 2.83 -6.96
N GLY A 87 -0.92 2.76 -8.26
CA GLY A 87 -1.87 2.29 -9.27
C GLY A 87 -2.34 0.87 -9.02
N PHE A 88 -1.40 -0.06 -8.84
CA PHE A 88 -1.74 -1.43 -8.51
C PHE A 88 -2.42 -1.54 -7.15
N ARG A 89 -1.95 -0.79 -6.14
CA ARG A 89 -2.47 -0.83 -4.78
C ARG A 89 -3.93 -0.38 -4.72
N PHE A 90 -4.28 0.77 -5.28
CA PHE A 90 -5.66 1.27 -5.24
C PHE A 90 -6.54 0.59 -6.29
N GLY A 91 -6.04 0.37 -7.51
CA GLY A 91 -6.80 -0.26 -8.59
C GLY A 91 -7.16 -1.72 -8.29
N LEU A 92 -6.17 -2.52 -7.88
CA LEU A 92 -6.41 -3.93 -7.53
C LEU A 92 -7.14 -4.09 -6.21
N TYR A 93 -7.01 -3.16 -5.26
CA TYR A 93 -7.78 -3.21 -4.02
C TYR A 93 -9.28 -3.19 -4.31
N GLU A 94 -9.76 -2.29 -5.18
CA GLU A 94 -11.17 -2.24 -5.54
C GLU A 94 -11.62 -3.49 -6.32
N TYR A 95 -10.74 -4.06 -7.14
CA TYR A 95 -10.99 -5.31 -7.86
C TYR A 95 -11.13 -6.50 -6.91
N PHE A 96 -10.15 -6.70 -6.02
CA PHE A 96 -10.15 -7.79 -5.05
C PHE A 96 -11.24 -7.62 -3.99
N LYS A 97 -11.58 -6.39 -3.62
CA LYS A 97 -12.70 -6.12 -2.71
C LYS A 97 -14.01 -6.61 -3.29
N LYS A 98 -14.31 -6.29 -4.55
CA LYS A 98 -15.50 -6.83 -5.23
C LYS A 98 -15.44 -8.36 -5.32
N LEU A 99 -14.31 -8.89 -5.80
CA LEU A 99 -14.09 -10.32 -5.93
C LEU A 99 -14.41 -11.08 -4.63
N TYR A 100 -13.85 -10.62 -3.52
CA TYR A 100 -14.00 -11.27 -2.23
C TYR A 100 -15.35 -10.99 -1.59
N SER A 101 -15.98 -9.85 -1.84
CA SER A 101 -17.37 -9.60 -1.46
C SER A 101 -18.35 -10.55 -2.14
N ASP A 102 -18.14 -10.85 -3.43
CA ASP A 102 -19.02 -11.75 -4.20
C ASP A 102 -18.82 -13.22 -3.81
N VAL A 103 -17.61 -13.61 -3.39
CA VAL A 103 -17.25 -15.01 -3.04
C VAL A 103 -17.47 -15.32 -1.56
N LEU A 104 -17.21 -14.37 -0.66
CA LEU A 104 -17.23 -14.56 0.80
C LEU A 104 -18.44 -13.86 1.44
N VAL A 105 -19.63 -14.09 0.88
CA VAL A 105 -20.90 -13.41 1.26
C VAL A 105 -21.20 -13.51 2.77
N ASP A 106 -20.78 -14.59 3.43
CA ASP A 106 -21.03 -14.85 4.87
C ASP A 106 -19.88 -14.45 5.81
N HIS A 107 -18.77 -13.90 5.30
CA HIS A 107 -17.63 -13.52 6.15
C HIS A 107 -17.65 -12.06 6.60
N ASN A 108 -16.95 -11.80 7.71
CA ASN A 108 -16.84 -10.47 8.28
C ASN A 108 -16.15 -9.49 7.30
N LYS A 109 -16.67 -8.25 7.20
CA LYS A 109 -16.15 -7.18 6.32
C LYS A 109 -14.65 -6.94 6.51
N SER A 110 -14.16 -7.05 7.75
CA SER A 110 -12.74 -6.89 8.06
C SER A 110 -11.85 -7.92 7.34
N SER A 111 -12.33 -9.16 7.15
CA SER A 111 -11.60 -10.21 6.43
C SER A 111 -11.52 -9.92 4.93
N ILE A 112 -12.59 -9.37 4.34
CA ILE A 112 -12.61 -8.94 2.95
C ILE A 112 -11.60 -7.81 2.73
N PHE A 113 -11.61 -6.78 3.57
CA PHE A 113 -10.64 -5.66 3.47
C PHE A 113 -9.20 -6.13 3.65
N PHE A 114 -8.97 -7.04 4.60
CA PHE A 114 -7.66 -7.64 4.84
C PHE A 114 -7.15 -8.38 3.61
N LEU A 115 -7.92 -9.32 3.07
CA LEU A 115 -7.52 -10.13 1.92
C LEU A 115 -7.36 -9.28 0.66
N SER A 116 -8.23 -8.30 0.45
CA SER A 116 -8.17 -7.38 -0.69
C SER A 116 -6.91 -6.53 -0.66
N SER A 117 -6.61 -5.94 0.50
CA SER A 117 -5.41 -5.13 0.70
C SER A 117 -4.14 -5.96 0.57
N ALA A 118 -4.11 -7.16 1.16
CA ALA A 118 -2.96 -8.07 1.03
C ALA A 118 -2.71 -8.46 -0.42
N SER A 119 -3.77 -8.83 -1.16
CA SER A 119 -3.68 -9.23 -2.56
C SER A 119 -3.18 -8.09 -3.44
N ALA A 120 -3.79 -6.91 -3.33
CA ALA A 120 -3.37 -5.73 -4.07
C ALA A 120 -1.91 -5.34 -3.79
N GLN A 121 -1.50 -5.43 -2.52
CA GLN A 121 -0.16 -5.04 -2.10
C GLN A 121 0.93 -5.98 -2.62
N VAL A 122 0.67 -7.28 -2.74
CA VAL A 122 1.63 -8.24 -3.33
C VAL A 122 2.00 -7.82 -4.75
N PHE A 123 1.01 -7.57 -5.61
CA PHE A 123 1.25 -7.14 -6.99
C PHE A 123 1.86 -5.73 -7.06
N ALA A 124 1.42 -4.83 -6.19
CA ALA A 124 1.98 -3.48 -6.10
C ALA A 124 3.48 -3.50 -5.75
N ASP A 125 3.90 -4.38 -4.85
CA ASP A 125 5.30 -4.51 -4.46
C ASP A 125 6.16 -5.21 -5.51
N VAL A 126 5.61 -6.18 -6.26
CA VAL A 126 6.29 -6.75 -7.43
C VAL A 126 6.57 -5.66 -8.47
N ALA A 127 5.61 -4.76 -8.70
CA ALA A 127 5.77 -3.65 -9.62
C ALA A 127 6.72 -2.55 -9.09
N LEU A 128 6.76 -2.33 -7.77
CA LEU A 128 7.64 -1.36 -7.12
C LEU A 128 9.10 -1.83 -7.05
N CYS A 129 9.33 -3.14 -6.88
CA CYS A 129 10.64 -3.69 -6.53
C CYS A 129 11.78 -3.26 -7.47
N PRO A 130 11.64 -3.25 -8.80
CA PRO A 130 12.70 -2.77 -9.70
C PRO A 130 13.08 -1.30 -9.47
N PHE A 131 12.10 -0.45 -9.18
CA PHE A 131 12.33 0.98 -8.92
C PHE A 131 13.03 1.20 -7.58
N GLU A 132 12.65 0.48 -6.53
CA GLU A 132 13.34 0.53 -5.24
C GLU A 132 14.77 -0.01 -5.34
N ALA A 133 15.00 -1.08 -6.10
CA ALA A 133 16.34 -1.63 -6.32
C ALA A 133 17.28 -0.57 -6.94
N ILE A 134 16.82 0.13 -7.98
CA ILE A 134 17.59 1.21 -8.62
C ILE A 134 17.79 2.39 -7.68
N LYS A 135 16.73 2.83 -6.99
CA LYS A 135 16.78 3.93 -6.02
C LYS A 135 17.85 3.66 -4.95
N VAL A 136 17.86 2.47 -4.36
CA VAL A 136 18.83 2.12 -3.31
C VAL A 136 20.25 2.13 -3.87
N ARG A 137 20.48 1.65 -5.11
CA ARG A 137 21.80 1.71 -5.75
C ARG A 137 22.26 3.15 -6.02
N ILE A 138 21.40 4.01 -6.56
CA ILE A 138 21.69 5.42 -6.81
C ILE A 138 21.96 6.20 -5.50
N GLN A 139 21.28 5.83 -4.42
CA GLN A 139 21.48 6.46 -3.11
C GLN A 139 22.75 5.94 -2.41
N ALA A 140 23.06 4.65 -2.53
CA ALA A 140 24.23 4.03 -1.90
C ALA A 140 25.54 4.31 -2.67
N GLN A 141 25.48 4.44 -4.00
CA GLN A 141 26.64 4.60 -4.86
C GLN A 141 26.53 5.88 -5.70
N PRO A 142 27.28 6.94 -5.36
CA PRO A 142 27.26 8.22 -6.09
C PRO A 142 27.59 8.08 -7.60
N ASN A 143 28.37 7.06 -7.97
CA ASN A 143 28.85 6.83 -9.34
C ASN A 143 27.95 5.89 -10.16
N PHE A 144 26.89 5.31 -9.58
CA PHE A 144 26.07 4.30 -10.26
C PHE A 144 25.21 4.92 -11.37
N GLY A 145 24.61 6.09 -11.16
CA GLY A 145 23.81 6.79 -12.16
C GLY A 145 23.02 7.95 -11.56
N LYS A 146 22.49 8.83 -12.43
CA LYS A 146 21.75 10.02 -11.98
C LYS A 146 20.24 9.80 -11.91
N GLY A 147 19.70 8.74 -12.52
CA GLY A 147 18.27 8.45 -12.53
C GLY A 147 17.92 7.06 -13.05
N LEU A 148 16.62 6.80 -13.21
CA LEU A 148 16.08 5.52 -13.67
C LEU A 148 16.63 5.10 -15.04
N LEU A 149 16.71 6.03 -16.00
CA LEU A 149 17.13 5.76 -17.38
C LEU A 149 18.56 5.20 -17.46
N ASP A 150 19.45 5.67 -16.58
CA ASP A 150 20.82 5.16 -16.49
C ASP A 150 20.90 3.91 -15.60
N GLY A 151 20.07 3.86 -14.56
CA GLY A 151 20.12 2.84 -13.51
C GLY A 151 19.56 1.47 -13.95
N PHE A 152 18.47 1.46 -14.74
CA PHE A 152 17.88 0.23 -15.27
C PHE A 152 18.87 -0.60 -16.11
N PRO A 153 19.47 -0.05 -17.20
CA PRO A 153 20.38 -0.81 -18.05
C PRO A 153 21.64 -1.24 -17.29
N LYS A 154 22.16 -0.40 -16.39
CA LYS A 154 23.33 -0.74 -15.57
C LYS A 154 23.05 -1.86 -14.59
N LEU A 155 21.94 -1.82 -13.86
CA LEU A 155 21.59 -2.86 -12.91
C LEU A 155 21.34 -4.19 -13.63
N TYR A 156 20.69 -4.15 -14.79
CA TYR A 156 20.49 -5.32 -15.62
C TYR A 156 21.82 -5.90 -16.12
N ALA A 157 22.77 -5.05 -16.55
CA ALA A 157 24.09 -5.50 -16.99
C ALA A 157 24.93 -6.13 -15.86
N THR A 158 24.81 -5.64 -14.63
CA THR A 158 25.62 -6.11 -13.49
C THR A 158 25.03 -7.33 -12.77
N GLU A 159 23.71 -7.39 -12.61
CA GLU A 159 23.04 -8.39 -11.75
C GLU A 159 21.90 -9.16 -12.46
N GLY A 160 21.62 -8.84 -13.73
CA GLY A 160 20.55 -9.45 -14.50
C GLY A 160 19.15 -9.13 -13.96
N ALA A 161 18.14 -9.85 -14.45
CA ALA A 161 16.75 -9.68 -14.04
C ALA A 161 16.53 -9.98 -12.54
N PHE A 162 17.29 -10.93 -11.97
CA PHE A 162 17.19 -11.29 -10.56
C PHE A 162 17.62 -10.14 -9.63
N GLY A 163 18.54 -9.28 -10.06
CA GLY A 163 18.98 -8.10 -9.32
C GLY A 163 17.84 -7.15 -8.93
N PHE A 164 16.79 -7.04 -9.76
CA PHE A 164 15.64 -6.19 -9.49
C PHE A 164 14.75 -6.71 -8.35
N TYR A 165 14.75 -8.02 -8.08
CA TYR A 165 13.83 -8.65 -7.14
C TYR A 165 14.49 -9.17 -5.85
N LYS A 166 15.81 -8.99 -5.69
CA LYS A 166 16.53 -9.34 -4.45
C LYS A 166 15.95 -8.69 -3.18
N GLY A 167 15.33 -7.51 -3.33
CA GLY A 167 14.70 -6.77 -2.24
C GLY A 167 13.22 -7.11 -2.00
N LEU A 168 12.62 -8.06 -2.70
CA LEU A 168 11.18 -8.28 -2.66
C LEU A 168 10.68 -8.80 -1.31
N ALA A 169 11.37 -9.79 -0.72
CA ALA A 169 11.00 -10.32 0.60
C ALA A 169 11.02 -9.26 1.71
N PRO A 170 12.09 -8.44 1.89
CA PRO A 170 12.06 -7.37 2.87
C PRO A 170 11.05 -6.26 2.50
N LEU A 171 10.78 -6.05 1.21
CA LEU A 171 9.75 -5.10 0.77
C LEU A 171 8.36 -5.54 1.25
N TRP A 172 7.99 -6.81 1.04
CA TRP A 172 6.73 -7.38 1.51
C TRP A 172 6.61 -7.37 3.03
N GLY A 173 7.67 -7.76 3.74
CA GLY A 173 7.64 -7.77 5.21
C GLY A 173 7.36 -6.38 5.79
N ARG A 174 7.75 -5.31 5.10
CA ARG A 174 7.46 -3.92 5.51
C ARG A 174 6.08 -3.45 5.03
N ASN A 175 5.78 -3.68 3.77
CA ASN A 175 4.65 -3.03 3.10
C ASN A 175 3.32 -3.78 3.32
N LEU A 176 3.32 -5.11 3.44
CA LEU A 176 2.09 -5.87 3.69
C LEU A 176 1.43 -5.52 5.02
N PRO A 177 2.15 -5.56 6.18
CA PRO A 177 1.53 -5.18 7.44
C PRO A 177 1.03 -3.75 7.42
N PHE A 178 1.81 -2.83 6.85
CA PHE A 178 1.40 -1.44 6.73
C PHE A 178 0.10 -1.30 5.90
N SER A 179 0.03 -1.92 4.73
CA SER A 179 -1.11 -1.74 3.83
C SER A 179 -2.40 -2.35 4.35
N ILE A 180 -2.33 -3.54 4.94
CA ILE A 180 -3.47 -4.25 5.50
C ILE A 180 -4.14 -3.39 6.56
N PHE A 181 -3.36 -2.92 7.54
CA PHE A 181 -3.90 -2.11 8.63
C PHE A 181 -4.28 -0.70 8.18
N MET A 182 -3.55 -0.10 7.24
CA MET A 182 -3.91 1.20 6.68
C MET A 182 -5.29 1.16 6.02
N PHE A 183 -5.53 0.26 5.06
CA PHE A 183 -6.83 0.17 4.38
C PHE A 183 -7.95 -0.25 5.34
N SER A 184 -7.72 -1.23 6.21
CA SER A 184 -8.72 -1.66 7.18
C SER A 184 -9.08 -0.52 8.13
N THR A 185 -8.11 0.16 8.73
CA THR A 185 -8.40 1.31 9.63
C THR A 185 -9.06 2.45 8.87
N PHE A 186 -8.69 2.71 7.62
CA PHE A 186 -9.33 3.73 6.81
C PHE A 186 -10.83 3.44 6.62
N GLU A 187 -11.17 2.24 6.13
CA GLU A 187 -12.55 1.81 5.90
C GLU A 187 -13.39 1.85 7.19
N HIS A 188 -12.87 1.31 8.30
CA HIS A 188 -13.59 1.33 9.59
C HIS A 188 -13.70 2.74 10.17
N SER A 189 -12.69 3.60 9.99
CA SER A 189 -12.76 4.99 10.44
C SER A 189 -13.81 5.75 9.65
N VAL A 190 -13.85 5.59 8.32
CA VAL A 190 -14.87 6.23 7.49
C VAL A 190 -16.27 5.75 7.90
N ASP A 191 -16.47 4.44 8.07
CA ASP A 191 -17.75 3.88 8.50
C ASP A 191 -18.21 4.43 9.86
N PHE A 192 -17.29 4.46 10.84
CA PHE A 192 -17.53 5.04 12.16
C PHE A 192 -17.90 6.54 12.09
N LEU A 193 -17.13 7.34 11.34
CA LEU A 193 -17.40 8.78 11.21
C LEU A 193 -18.77 9.06 10.56
N TYR A 194 -19.18 8.27 9.56
CA TYR A 194 -20.48 8.47 8.92
C TYR A 194 -21.65 7.97 9.77
N ARG A 195 -21.51 6.82 10.43
CA ARG A 195 -22.56 6.21 11.25
C ARG A 195 -22.79 6.95 12.56
N ASP A 196 -21.71 7.25 13.28
CA ASP A 196 -21.82 7.72 14.67
C ASP A 196 -21.74 9.25 14.82
N ILE A 197 -21.03 9.95 13.91
CA ILE A 197 -20.83 11.40 14.02
C ILE A 197 -21.75 12.18 13.09
N ILE A 198 -21.78 11.82 11.80
CA ILE A 198 -22.49 12.62 10.79
C ILE A 198 -23.98 12.29 10.73
N GLN A 199 -24.38 11.02 10.95
CA GLN A 199 -25.77 10.55 10.95
C GLN A 199 -26.59 11.03 9.72
N ARG A 200 -25.95 11.24 8.57
CA ARG A 200 -26.58 11.61 7.30
C ARG A 200 -26.13 10.66 6.19
N ARG A 201 -26.97 10.48 5.16
CA ARG A 201 -26.57 9.75 3.97
C ARG A 201 -25.41 10.48 3.30
N LYS A 202 -24.44 9.72 2.79
CA LYS A 202 -23.18 10.20 2.20
C LYS A 202 -23.40 11.20 1.05
N GLU A 203 -24.54 11.07 0.37
CA GLU A 203 -25.01 11.89 -0.74
C GLU A 203 -25.44 13.31 -0.32
N ASP A 204 -25.81 13.51 0.95
CA ASP A 204 -26.29 14.80 1.48
C ASP A 204 -25.19 15.64 2.16
N CYS A 205 -23.96 15.13 2.21
CA CYS A 205 -22.84 15.83 2.85
C CYS A 205 -22.23 16.89 1.92
N SER A 206 -21.87 18.04 2.51
CA SER A 206 -21.09 19.06 1.78
C SER A 206 -19.70 18.52 1.41
N ARG A 207 -19.13 18.99 0.29
CA ARG A 207 -17.77 18.59 -0.14
C ARG A 207 -16.72 18.80 0.96
N GLY A 208 -16.84 19.86 1.74
CA GLY A 208 -15.95 20.14 2.88
C GLY A 208 -16.03 19.08 3.98
N GLN A 209 -17.23 18.60 4.31
CA GLN A 209 -17.41 17.52 5.30
C GLN A 209 -16.83 16.19 4.81
N GLN A 210 -17.05 15.83 3.54
CA GLN A 210 -16.52 14.59 3.01
C GLN A 210 -14.97 14.60 2.95
N LEU A 211 -14.38 15.75 2.58
CA LEU A 211 -12.92 15.95 2.67
C LEU A 211 -12.41 15.87 4.11
N ALA A 212 -13.13 16.44 5.08
CA ALA A 212 -12.75 16.37 6.49
C ALA A 212 -12.76 14.92 7.03
N VAL A 213 -13.77 14.12 6.65
CA VAL A 213 -13.82 12.68 6.97
C VAL A 213 -12.63 11.95 6.37
N THR A 214 -12.37 12.17 5.08
CA THR A 214 -11.23 11.57 4.36
C THR A 214 -9.90 11.91 5.01
N CYS A 215 -9.71 13.17 5.41
CA CYS A 215 -8.49 13.62 6.07
C CYS A 215 -8.30 12.95 7.44
N THR A 216 -9.37 12.90 8.23
CA THR A 216 -9.36 12.33 9.59
C THR A 216 -9.12 10.82 9.53
N ALA A 217 -9.85 10.11 8.66
CA ALA A 217 -9.67 8.68 8.42
C ALA A 217 -8.29 8.37 7.85
N GLY A 218 -7.80 9.17 6.90
CA GLY A 218 -6.47 9.05 6.30
C GLY A 218 -5.35 9.19 7.34
N TYR A 219 -5.48 10.17 8.25
CA TYR A 219 -4.49 10.37 9.30
C TYR A 219 -4.50 9.23 10.32
N ALA A 220 -5.70 8.82 10.76
CA ALA A 220 -5.87 7.68 11.68
C ALA A 220 -5.30 6.39 11.08
N ALA A 221 -5.62 6.11 9.81
CA ALA A 221 -5.08 4.97 9.06
C ALA A 221 -3.55 5.00 8.95
N GLY A 222 -2.97 6.17 8.66
CA GLY A 222 -1.52 6.35 8.61
C GLY A 222 -0.86 6.12 9.97
N ALA A 223 -1.45 6.62 11.05
CA ALA A 223 -0.93 6.46 12.41
C ALA A 223 -1.00 5.00 12.89
N VAL A 224 -2.16 4.35 12.76
CA VAL A 224 -2.36 2.95 13.18
C VAL A 224 -1.52 2.01 12.32
N GLY A 225 -1.52 2.19 10.99
CA GLY A 225 -0.68 1.40 10.10
C GLY A 225 0.81 1.53 10.43
N THR A 226 1.26 2.74 10.81
CA THR A 226 2.65 2.97 11.24
C THR A 226 2.96 2.29 12.57
N PHE A 227 2.08 2.41 13.56
CA PHE A 227 2.25 1.78 14.87
C PHE A 227 2.42 0.25 14.74
N ILE A 228 1.54 -0.39 13.97
CA ILE A 228 1.53 -1.84 13.80
C ILE A 228 2.68 -2.33 12.92
N SER A 229 3.05 -1.57 11.89
CA SER A 229 4.19 -1.92 11.02
C SER A 229 5.55 -1.53 11.60
N ASN A 230 5.61 -0.85 12.75
CA ASN A 230 6.87 -0.38 13.32
C ASN A 230 7.87 -1.50 13.65
N PRO A 231 7.44 -2.60 14.29
CA PRO A 231 8.30 -3.74 14.55
C PRO A 231 8.88 -4.35 13.27
N ALA A 232 8.03 -4.57 12.26
CA ALA A 232 8.43 -5.19 11.00
C ALA A 232 9.48 -4.34 10.28
N ASP A 233 9.28 -3.02 10.21
CA ASP A 233 10.23 -2.09 9.60
C ASP A 233 11.59 -2.06 10.34
N ASN A 234 11.56 -2.07 11.69
CA ASN A 234 12.77 -2.08 12.51
C ASN A 234 13.57 -3.38 12.35
N ILE A 235 12.89 -4.53 12.30
CA ILE A 235 13.52 -5.85 12.06
C ILE A 235 14.15 -5.88 10.67
N ILE A 236 13.37 -5.53 9.64
CA ILE A 236 13.82 -5.61 8.25
C ILE A 236 14.96 -4.64 7.98
N SER A 237 14.90 -3.43 8.53
CA SER A 237 15.99 -2.46 8.43
C SER A 237 17.26 -2.94 9.13
N SER A 238 17.16 -3.70 10.22
CA SER A 238 18.31 -4.28 10.92
C SER A 238 18.97 -5.39 10.09
N LEU A 239 18.17 -6.28 9.51
CA LEU A 239 18.63 -7.35 8.62
C LEU A 239 19.31 -6.78 7.36
N TYR A 240 18.69 -5.76 6.75
CA TYR A 240 19.22 -5.15 5.52
C TYR A 240 20.57 -4.45 5.74
N ASN A 241 20.75 -3.81 6.89
CA ASN A 241 21.99 -3.13 7.26
C ASN A 241 23.07 -4.09 7.82
N LYS A 242 22.88 -5.42 7.70
CA LYS A 242 23.76 -6.46 8.25
C LYS A 242 24.10 -6.29 9.74
N LYS A 243 23.17 -5.70 10.51
CA LYS A 243 23.33 -5.59 11.97
C LYS A 243 22.99 -6.90 12.67
N ALA A 244 22.16 -7.72 12.03
CA ALA A 244 21.80 -9.07 12.46
C ALA A 244 21.63 -9.99 11.25
N ASP A 245 21.96 -11.28 11.43
CA ASP A 245 21.87 -12.31 10.38
C ASP A 245 20.53 -13.07 10.45
N THR A 246 19.82 -12.98 11.58
CA THR A 246 18.50 -13.61 11.79
C THR A 246 17.50 -12.68 12.46
N VAL A 247 16.21 -12.88 12.19
CA VAL A 247 15.10 -12.11 12.81
C VAL A 247 15.19 -12.15 14.34
N LEU A 248 15.47 -13.32 14.92
CA LEU A 248 15.57 -13.50 16.36
C LEU A 248 16.76 -12.70 16.96
N GLN A 249 17.88 -12.65 16.25
CA GLN A 249 19.03 -11.84 16.65
C GLN A 249 18.71 -10.34 16.55
N ALA A 250 17.99 -9.92 15.51
CA ALA A 250 17.54 -8.52 15.36
C ALA A 250 16.61 -8.10 16.52
N VAL A 251 15.64 -8.95 16.88
CA VAL A 251 14.73 -8.69 18.00
C VAL A 251 15.49 -8.60 19.33
N LYS A 252 16.44 -9.51 19.57
CA LYS A 252 17.26 -9.52 20.79
C LYS A 252 18.18 -8.29 20.88
N GLN A 253 18.79 -7.86 19.77
CA GLN A 253 19.69 -6.70 19.75
C GLN A 253 18.94 -5.37 19.91
N ILE A 254 17.76 -5.23 19.29
CA ILE A 254 16.97 -4.00 19.38
C ILE A 254 16.31 -3.91 20.77
N GLY A 255 15.78 -5.03 21.25
CA GLY A 255 14.97 -5.11 22.47
C GLY A 255 13.49 -4.85 22.20
N PRO A 256 12.57 -5.50 22.94
CA PRO A 256 11.13 -5.46 22.67
C PRO A 256 10.53 -4.06 22.80
N LEU A 257 10.97 -3.23 23.76
CA LEU A 257 10.45 -1.87 23.92
C LEU A 257 10.87 -0.97 22.74
N ASN A 258 12.16 -1.02 22.39
CA ASN A 258 12.70 -0.23 21.28
C ASN A 258 12.13 -0.69 19.94
N LEU A 259 11.70 -1.95 19.81
CA LEU A 259 11.09 -2.45 18.58
C LEU A 259 9.81 -1.67 18.22
N PHE A 260 9.04 -1.24 19.24
CA PHE A 260 7.81 -0.48 19.06
C PHE A 260 8.03 1.04 19.16
N THR A 261 8.97 1.52 19.97
CA THR A 261 9.15 2.97 20.21
C THR A 261 10.18 3.62 19.28
N ARG A 262 11.17 2.88 18.79
CA ARG A 262 12.25 3.42 17.95
C ARG A 262 11.67 3.90 16.63
N SER A 263 12.00 5.15 16.28
CA SER A 263 11.58 5.86 15.06
C SER A 263 10.07 6.13 14.93
N LEU A 264 9.24 5.64 15.86
CA LEU A 264 7.78 5.73 15.77
C LEU A 264 7.26 7.18 15.67
N PRO A 265 7.69 8.15 16.51
CA PRO A 265 7.18 9.52 16.42
C PRO A 265 7.47 10.17 15.07
N ILE A 266 8.68 10.00 14.56
CA ILE A 266 9.11 10.54 13.27
C ILE A 266 8.31 9.88 12.13
N ARG A 267 8.05 8.57 12.23
CA ARG A 267 7.27 7.87 11.22
C ARG A 267 5.81 8.30 11.23
N ILE A 268 5.17 8.46 12.39
CA ILE A 268 3.78 8.95 12.46
C ILE A 268 3.70 10.38 11.88
N MET A 269 4.65 11.25 12.23
CA MET A 269 4.71 12.62 11.74
C MET A 269 4.85 12.70 10.22
N LEU A 270 5.57 11.76 9.59
CA LEU A 270 5.78 11.74 8.14
C LEU A 270 4.68 10.97 7.40
N VAL A 271 4.33 9.78 7.88
CA VAL A 271 3.42 8.86 7.19
C VAL A 271 1.97 9.31 7.31
N GLY A 272 1.54 9.83 8.46
CA GLY A 272 0.16 10.32 8.65
C GLY A 272 -0.24 11.34 7.58
N PRO A 273 0.47 12.47 7.46
CA PRO A 273 0.19 13.49 6.43
C PRO A 273 0.32 12.97 5.00
N VAL A 274 1.28 12.09 4.72
CA VAL A 274 1.44 11.47 3.39
C VAL A 274 0.22 10.64 3.03
N ILE A 275 -0.26 9.78 3.93
CA ILE A 275 -1.45 8.96 3.66
C ILE A 275 -2.70 9.83 3.53
N THR A 276 -2.86 10.83 4.39
CA THR A 276 -3.95 11.82 4.26
C THR A 276 -3.95 12.49 2.89
N LEU A 277 -2.80 12.98 2.43
CA LEU A 277 -2.68 13.61 1.10
C LEU A 277 -2.95 12.63 -0.04
N GLN A 278 -2.51 11.37 0.09
CA GLN A 278 -2.80 10.36 -0.91
C GLN A 278 -4.30 10.12 -1.04
N TRP A 279 -5.00 9.91 0.07
CA TRP A 279 -6.46 9.73 0.05
C TRP A 279 -7.18 10.97 -0.47
N LEU A 280 -6.75 12.16 -0.05
CA LEU A 280 -7.31 13.42 -0.54
C LEU A 280 -7.18 13.57 -2.05
N PHE A 281 -6.00 13.32 -2.62
CA PHE A 281 -5.79 13.36 -4.07
C PHE A 281 -6.56 12.27 -4.79
N TYR A 282 -6.60 11.05 -4.24
CA TYR A 282 -7.33 9.93 -4.82
C TYR A 282 -8.83 10.24 -4.92
N ASP A 283 -9.43 10.72 -3.84
CA ASP A 283 -10.85 11.07 -3.78
C ASP A 283 -11.17 12.31 -4.61
N SER A 284 -10.26 13.29 -4.67
CA SER A 284 -10.41 14.43 -5.58
C SER A 284 -10.45 13.99 -7.04
N ILE A 285 -9.59 13.04 -7.45
CA ILE A 285 -9.57 12.50 -8.81
C ILE A 285 -10.86 11.73 -9.10
N LYS A 286 -11.37 10.93 -8.15
CA LYS A 286 -12.65 10.23 -8.30
C LYS A 286 -13.82 11.20 -8.47
N VAL A 287 -13.87 12.27 -7.67
CA VAL A 287 -14.92 13.31 -7.79
C VAL A 287 -14.84 14.05 -9.13
N LEU A 288 -13.63 14.39 -9.59
CA LEU A 288 -13.45 15.01 -10.91
C LEU A 288 -13.86 14.08 -12.06
N ALA A 289 -13.72 12.77 -11.87
CA ALA A 289 -14.19 11.74 -12.80
C ALA A 289 -15.69 11.46 -12.68
N GLY A 290 -16.44 12.21 -11.87
CA GLY A 290 -17.89 12.06 -11.71
C GLY A 290 -18.31 10.79 -10.95
N LEU A 291 -17.40 10.19 -10.17
CA LEU A 291 -17.71 9.12 -9.23
C LEU A 291 -18.04 9.74 -7.87
N LEU A 292 -19.05 9.20 -7.18
CA LEU A 292 -19.42 9.70 -5.85
C LEU A 292 -18.25 9.45 -4.87
N LEU A 293 -17.92 10.46 -4.06
CA LEU A 293 -16.85 10.37 -3.08
C LEU A 293 -17.21 9.26 -2.09
N TYR A 294 -16.42 8.18 -2.09
CA TYR A 294 -16.53 7.07 -1.17
C TYR A 294 -17.92 6.40 -1.03
N LEU A 295 -18.51 5.97 -2.15
CA LEU A 295 -19.51 4.89 -2.13
C LEU A 295 -18.83 3.53 -2.27
N MET A 296 -18.27 3.03 -1.16
CA MET A 296 -18.34 1.60 -0.86
C MET A 296 -18.64 1.44 0.63
N GLY A 297 -19.87 1.77 1.00
CA GLY A 297 -20.43 1.32 2.25
C GLY A 297 -21.92 1.07 2.06
N ASP A 298 -22.24 -0.22 2.16
CA ASP A 298 -23.51 -0.85 2.53
C ASP A 298 -24.58 -1.17 1.48
N ASP A 299 -24.87 -0.33 0.49
CA ASP A 299 -26.12 -0.59 -0.29
C ASP A 299 -26.00 -1.59 -1.45
N HIS A 300 -24.78 -1.93 -1.93
CA HIS A 300 -24.58 -2.86 -3.06
C HIS A 300 -23.96 -4.21 -2.71
N LEU A 301 -23.59 -4.45 -1.44
CA LEU A 301 -23.31 -5.83 -0.96
C LEU A 301 -24.55 -6.75 -1.07
N ALA A 302 -25.73 -6.20 -1.36
CA ALA A 302 -26.97 -6.92 -1.60
C ALA A 302 -27.38 -6.99 -3.10
N SER A 303 -26.67 -6.35 -4.01
CA SER A 303 -27.04 -6.37 -5.43
C SER A 303 -26.33 -7.51 -6.14
N ASN A 304 -26.99 -8.67 -6.13
CA ASN A 304 -26.66 -9.86 -6.90
C ASN A 304 -26.54 -9.52 -8.40
N GLY A 305 -25.34 -9.20 -8.85
CA GLY A 305 -24.97 -9.36 -10.25
C GLY A 305 -24.62 -10.82 -10.47
N ALA A 306 -25.52 -11.59 -11.08
CA ALA A 306 -25.27 -12.99 -11.42
C ALA A 306 -24.11 -13.08 -12.44
N TYR A 307 -22.88 -13.24 -11.94
CA TYR A 307 -21.73 -13.56 -12.77
C TYR A 307 -21.88 -14.96 -13.35
N SER A 308 -21.44 -15.13 -14.60
CA SER A 308 -21.46 -16.42 -15.27
C SER A 308 -20.63 -17.44 -14.47
N ARG A 309 -21.07 -18.71 -14.44
CA ARG A 309 -20.41 -19.80 -13.70
C ARG A 309 -18.92 -19.98 -14.06
N LYS A 310 -18.52 -19.53 -15.27
CA LYS A 310 -17.11 -19.49 -15.71
C LYS A 310 -16.29 -18.38 -15.05
N ASP A 311 -16.90 -17.22 -14.82
CA ASP A 311 -16.23 -16.09 -14.17
C ASP A 311 -16.04 -16.39 -12.69
N GLN A 312 -17.04 -16.98 -12.02
CA GLN A 312 -16.91 -17.46 -10.64
C GLN A 312 -15.79 -18.50 -10.47
N ALA A 313 -15.62 -19.41 -11.43
CA ALA A 313 -14.53 -20.39 -11.40
C ALA A 313 -13.15 -19.75 -11.60
N ALA A 314 -13.02 -18.77 -12.50
CA ALA A 314 -11.77 -18.03 -12.70
C ALA A 314 -11.41 -17.18 -11.46
N GLN A 315 -12.42 -16.57 -10.84
CA GLN A 315 -12.31 -15.81 -9.60
C GLN A 315 -11.86 -16.69 -8.42
N LEU A 316 -12.46 -17.87 -8.26
CA LEU A 316 -12.07 -18.85 -7.26
C LEU A 316 -10.67 -19.41 -7.52
N PHE A 317 -10.29 -19.62 -8.79
CA PHE A 317 -8.94 -20.04 -9.17
C PHE A 317 -7.90 -18.98 -8.81
N ILE A 318 -8.14 -17.70 -9.12
CA ILE A 318 -7.25 -16.59 -8.74
C ILE A 318 -7.11 -16.50 -7.22
N TYR A 319 -8.21 -16.66 -6.47
CA TYR A 319 -8.17 -16.72 -5.01
C TYR A 319 -7.34 -17.90 -4.51
N GLN A 320 -7.55 -19.11 -5.05
CA GLN A 320 -6.79 -20.29 -4.66
C GLN A 320 -5.30 -20.17 -5.00
N GLU A 321 -4.95 -19.65 -6.17
CA GLU A 321 -3.56 -19.40 -6.55
C GLU A 321 -2.93 -18.31 -5.69
N PHE A 322 -3.69 -17.27 -5.31
CA PHE A 322 -3.21 -16.27 -4.35
C PHE A 322 -2.99 -16.87 -2.95
N VAL A 323 -3.90 -17.71 -2.46
CA VAL A 323 -3.75 -18.43 -1.19
C VAL A 323 -2.53 -19.36 -1.25
N LYS A 324 -2.34 -20.10 -2.35
CA LYS A 324 -1.14 -20.95 -2.55
C LYS A 324 0.14 -20.12 -2.63
N LEU A 325 0.11 -18.98 -3.33
CA LEU A 325 1.26 -18.09 -3.45
C LEU A 325 1.61 -17.49 -2.08
N THR A 326 0.63 -17.00 -1.33
CA THR A 326 0.84 -16.49 0.03
C THR A 326 1.32 -17.58 0.99
N GLN A 327 0.77 -18.80 0.91
CA GLN A 327 1.22 -19.95 1.70
C GLN A 327 2.65 -20.39 1.33
N SER A 328 2.99 -20.45 0.05
CA SER A 328 4.34 -20.79 -0.43
C SER A 328 5.36 -19.73 0.01
N LEU A 329 4.97 -18.45 -0.05
CA LEU A 329 5.82 -17.33 0.36
C LEU A 329 5.99 -17.26 1.89
N LEU A 330 4.93 -17.52 2.68
CA LEU A 330 5.00 -17.58 4.14
C LEU A 330 5.76 -18.83 4.62
N GLY A 331 5.56 -19.98 3.97
CA GLY A 331 6.27 -21.23 4.28
C GLY A 331 7.78 -21.16 4.02
N ASN A 332 8.20 -20.38 3.01
CA ASN A 332 9.62 -20.10 2.76
C ASN A 332 10.26 -19.13 3.78
N ILE A 333 9.45 -18.39 4.55
CA ILE A 333 9.95 -17.43 5.56
C ILE A 333 10.02 -18.06 6.95
N SER A 334 9.17 -19.04 7.29
CA SER A 334 9.13 -19.65 8.63
C SER A 334 9.88 -20.97 8.78
N GLY A 335 10.22 -21.68 7.70
CA GLY A 335 10.76 -23.04 7.79
C GLY A 335 9.82 -24.03 8.50
N GLN A 336 8.54 -23.67 8.65
CA GLN A 336 7.53 -24.44 9.35
C GLN A 336 6.20 -24.33 8.59
N GLN A 337 5.69 -25.47 8.09
CA GLN A 337 4.35 -25.56 7.51
C GLN A 337 3.33 -25.08 8.54
N VAL A 338 2.75 -23.89 8.32
CA VAL A 338 1.56 -23.45 9.04
C VAL A 338 0.36 -23.95 8.24
N GLU A 339 -0.15 -25.10 8.65
CA GLU A 339 -1.37 -25.69 8.12
C GLU A 339 -2.58 -24.89 8.66
N VAL A 340 -3.08 -23.94 7.86
CA VAL A 340 -4.36 -23.27 8.13
C VAL A 340 -5.44 -24.07 7.42
N SER A 341 -6.09 -24.97 8.15
CA SER A 341 -7.23 -25.76 7.69
C SER A 341 -8.41 -24.84 7.37
N VAL A 342 -8.66 -24.58 6.09
CA VAL A 342 -9.90 -23.96 5.61
C VAL A 342 -10.73 -25.04 4.89
N LEU A 343 -11.77 -25.48 5.60
CA LEU A 343 -12.99 -26.18 5.19
C LEU A 343 -13.02 -26.71 3.74
N ASN A 344 -12.62 -27.98 3.60
CA ASN A 344 -13.01 -28.81 2.48
C ASN A 344 -14.45 -29.29 2.73
N SER A 345 -15.44 -28.48 2.38
CA SER A 345 -16.86 -28.85 2.45
C SER A 345 -17.54 -28.48 1.14
N TYR A 346 -17.31 -29.29 0.11
CA TYR A 346 -18.25 -29.39 -1.00
C TYR A 346 -19.50 -30.13 -0.50
N PRO A 347 -20.72 -29.59 -0.61
CA PRO A 347 -21.91 -30.41 -0.48
C PRO A 347 -22.04 -31.24 -1.77
N GLY A 348 -21.52 -32.48 -1.71
CA GLY A 348 -21.76 -33.52 -2.71
C GLY A 348 -23.25 -33.88 -2.78
N GLU A 349 -23.76 -33.99 -4.00
CA GLU A 349 -24.03 -35.30 -4.62
C GLU A 349 -25.17 -36.08 -3.97
N VAL A 350 -26.33 -35.97 -4.64
CA VAL A 350 -27.47 -36.87 -4.55
C VAL A 350 -26.97 -38.31 -4.70
N LYS A 351 -27.02 -39.09 -3.62
CA LYS A 351 -26.95 -40.55 -3.69
C LYS A 351 -28.33 -41.08 -4.05
N THR A 352 -28.51 -41.43 -5.32
CA THR A 352 -29.54 -42.36 -5.77
C THR A 352 -28.95 -43.76 -5.69
N THR A 353 -29.51 -44.63 -4.86
CA THR A 353 -29.36 -46.09 -5.01
C THR A 353 -30.70 -46.75 -4.70
N ALA A 354 -31.00 -47.73 -5.54
CA ALA A 354 -32.22 -48.51 -5.64
C ALA A 354 -32.56 -49.35 -4.40
#